data_AF-A0A4Y2CC93-F1
#
_entry.id   AF-A0A4Y2CC93-F1
#
_cell.length_a   1.000
_cell.length_b   1.000
_cell.length_c   1.000
_cell.angle_alpha   90.00
_cell.angle_beta   90.00
_cell.angle_gamma   90.00
#
_symmetry.space_group_name_H-M   'P 1'
#
loop_
_entity.id
_entity.type
_entity.pdbx_description
1 polymer ?
#
loop_
_entity_poly.entity_id
_entity_poly.type
_entity_poly.pdbx_seq_one_letter_code
_entity_poly.pdbx_strand_id
1 'polypeptide(L)'
;MEPLQIRDGKQVLFAKLKNKLKYQLQWGLCLLHFIELSFRQLFINLDGEKIGTKSFSDPIGTQLSKCEKLPVVNFKSVECEISEIKRKILRKDQQYLLDISYAIKSGSSPEDLSVLEHDPLSHSRWLTTTNRVIRLYLSIENPTDEH
;
A
#
# COMPACT_ATOMS: atom_id res chain seq x y z
N MET A 1 44.18 35.83 -21.27
CA MET A 1 42.80 35.30 -21.27
C MET A 1 42.86 33.97 -20.54
N GLU A 2 42.50 33.94 -19.25
CA GLU A 2 42.56 32.70 -18.47
C GLU A 2 41.42 31.75 -18.86
N PRO A 3 41.65 30.42 -18.87
CA PRO A 3 40.60 29.47 -19.17
C PRO A 3 39.65 29.33 -17.98
N LEU A 4 38.34 29.53 -18.23
CA LEU A 4 37.26 29.32 -17.27
C LEU A 4 37.32 27.91 -16.66
N GLN A 5 37.30 27.85 -15.32
CA GLN A 5 37.26 26.64 -14.50
C GLN A 5 35.94 25.85 -14.72
N ILE A 6 35.94 24.89 -15.64
CA ILE A 6 34.79 24.01 -15.93
C ILE A 6 34.58 22.93 -14.83
N ARG A 7 35.50 22.80 -13.86
CA ARG A 7 35.44 21.77 -12.80
C ARG A 7 34.39 22.04 -11.71
N ASP A 8 34.14 23.30 -11.38
CA ASP A 8 33.30 23.66 -10.23
C ASP A 8 31.80 23.51 -10.51
N GLY A 9 31.36 23.80 -11.74
CA GLY A 9 29.95 23.71 -12.13
C GLY A 9 29.39 22.28 -12.04
N LYS A 10 30.19 21.26 -12.40
CA LYS A 10 29.77 19.85 -12.29
C LYS A 10 29.64 19.42 -10.83
N GLN A 11 30.60 19.79 -9.97
CA GLN A 11 30.53 19.43 -8.55
C GLN A 11 29.36 20.10 -7.84
N VAL A 12 29.09 21.38 -8.15
CA VAL A 12 27.93 22.10 -7.63
C VAL A 12 26.62 21.47 -8.11
N LEU A 13 26.53 21.05 -9.37
CA LEU A 13 25.36 20.35 -9.90
C LEU A 13 25.15 18.99 -9.21
N PHE A 14 26.19 18.19 -9.04
CA PHE A 14 26.13 16.91 -8.33
C PHE A 14 25.75 17.10 -6.85
N ALA A 15 26.28 18.13 -6.18
CA ALA A 15 25.91 18.46 -4.80
C ALA A 15 24.44 18.90 -4.68
N LYS A 16 23.95 19.74 -5.61
CA LYS A 16 22.54 20.15 -5.67
C LYS A 16 21.60 18.97 -5.95
N LEU A 17 21.95 18.10 -6.89
CA LEU A 17 21.21 16.87 -7.18
C LEU A 17 21.20 15.95 -5.97
N LYS A 18 22.36 15.72 -5.33
CA LYS A 18 22.48 14.90 -4.12
C LYS A 18 21.63 15.44 -2.97
N ASN A 19 21.64 16.75 -2.74
CA ASN A 19 20.83 17.38 -1.70
C ASN A 19 19.35 17.31 -2.05
N LYS A 20 18.95 17.61 -3.29
CA LYS A 20 17.55 17.52 -3.72
C LYS A 20 17.01 16.09 -3.62
N LEU A 21 17.80 15.09 -4.03
CA LEU A 21 17.47 13.68 -3.87
C LEU A 21 17.39 13.28 -2.40
N LYS A 22 18.32 13.71 -1.54
CA LYS A 22 18.26 13.45 -0.10
C LYS A 22 17.02 14.05 0.55
N TYR A 23 16.68 15.31 0.26
CA TYR A 23 15.47 15.93 0.78
C TYR A 23 14.22 15.22 0.26
N GLN A 24 14.15 14.91 -1.04
CA GLN A 24 13.01 14.18 -1.61
C GLN A 24 12.86 12.77 -1.03
N LEU A 25 13.97 12.06 -0.80
CA LEU A 25 13.97 10.76 -0.14
C LEU A 25 13.53 10.89 1.33
N GLN A 26 14.03 11.88 2.05
CA GLN A 26 13.63 12.15 3.43
C GLN A 26 12.12 12.43 3.50
N TRP A 27 11.61 13.34 2.66
CA TRP A 27 10.17 13.63 2.58
C TRP A 27 9.36 12.38 2.22
N GLY A 28 9.82 11.58 1.25
CA GLY A 28 9.18 10.33 0.89
C GLY A 28 9.11 9.34 2.06
N LEU A 29 10.21 9.17 2.79
CA LEU A 29 10.25 8.31 3.98
C LEU A 29 9.36 8.85 5.12
N CYS A 30 9.37 10.17 5.35
CA CYS A 30 8.49 10.80 6.34
C CYS A 30 7.02 10.61 5.99
N LEU A 31 6.64 10.77 4.72
CA LEU A 31 5.28 10.54 4.26
C LEU A 31 4.86 9.08 4.41
N LEU A 32 5.71 8.13 4.01
CA LEU A 32 5.44 6.70 4.19
C LEU A 32 5.26 6.33 5.67
N HIS A 33 6.09 6.88 6.56
CA HIS A 33 5.98 6.64 7.99
C HIS A 33 4.71 7.27 8.58
N PHE A 34 4.35 8.47 8.14
CA PHE A 34 3.12 9.12 8.57
C PHE A 34 1.88 8.31 8.15
N ILE A 35 1.85 7.82 6.91
CA ILE A 35 0.80 6.93 6.42
C ILE A 35 0.74 5.65 7.28
N GLU A 36 1.88 5.00 7.54
CA GLU A 36 1.92 3.81 8.41
C GLU A 36 1.33 4.09 9.80
N LEU A 37 1.73 5.20 10.44
CA LEU A 37 1.25 5.57 11.76
C LEU A 37 -0.26 5.86 11.79
N SER A 38 -0.76 6.62 10.80
CA SER A 38 -2.19 6.90 10.69
C SER A 38 -3.00 5.63 10.49
N PHE A 39 -2.54 4.71 9.61
CA PHE A 39 -3.19 3.42 9.42
C PHE A 39 -3.16 2.58 10.69
N ARG A 40 -2.03 2.52 11.39
CA ARG A 40 -1.90 1.80 12.65
C ARG A 40 -2.91 2.30 13.69
N GLN A 41 -3.03 3.62 13.85
CA GLN A 41 -3.98 4.21 14.80
C GLN A 41 -5.43 3.89 14.43
N LEU A 42 -5.78 3.98 13.15
CA LEU A 42 -7.11 3.60 12.65
C LEU A 42 -7.44 2.15 13.05
N PHE A 43 -6.52 1.21 12.83
CA PHE A 43 -6.75 -0.18 13.19
C PHE A 43 -6.82 -0.44 14.69
N ILE A 44 -6.03 0.28 15.50
CA ILE A 44 -6.15 0.20 16.96
C ILE A 44 -7.55 0.65 17.40
N ASN A 45 -8.07 1.71 16.79
CA ASN A 45 -9.41 2.21 17.11
C ASN A 45 -10.52 1.24 16.67
N LEU A 46 -10.35 0.58 15.52
CA LEU A 46 -11.34 -0.33 14.94
C LEU A 46 -11.32 -1.74 15.55
N ASP A 47 -10.15 -2.26 15.93
CA ASP A 47 -9.93 -3.66 16.33
C ASP A 47 -9.33 -3.79 17.74
N GLY A 48 -9.40 -2.71 18.53
CA GLY A 48 -8.93 -2.68 19.92
C GLY A 48 -7.41 -2.53 20.11
N GLU A 49 -7.04 -2.10 21.32
CA GLU A 49 -5.64 -2.06 21.77
C GLU A 49 -5.17 -3.48 22.17
N LYS A 50 -3.99 -3.90 21.71
CA LYS A 50 -3.56 -5.30 21.84
C LYS A 50 -2.74 -5.60 23.09
N ILE A 51 -2.95 -6.82 23.59
CA ILE A 51 -2.02 -7.56 24.46
C ILE A 51 -1.13 -8.46 23.56
N GLY A 52 -0.15 -7.90 22.85
CA GLY A 52 0.89 -8.69 22.15
C GLY A 52 1.24 -8.28 20.70
N THR A 53 2.30 -8.89 20.15
CA THR A 53 3.00 -8.41 18.94
C THR A 53 2.52 -8.98 17.59
N LYS A 54 1.65 -10.00 17.55
CA LYS A 54 1.55 -10.86 16.34
C LYS A 54 0.20 -11.02 15.64
N SER A 55 -0.93 -10.55 16.14
CA SER A 55 -2.19 -10.76 15.41
C SER A 55 -3.28 -9.82 15.86
N PHE A 56 -4.17 -9.49 14.93
CA PHE A 56 -5.44 -8.81 15.19
C PHE A 56 -6.38 -9.82 15.87
N SER A 57 -6.92 -9.48 17.04
CA SER A 57 -7.68 -10.40 17.91
C SER A 57 -9.19 -10.24 17.78
N ASP A 58 -9.62 -9.07 17.33
CA ASP A 58 -11.02 -8.68 17.32
C ASP A 58 -11.65 -9.03 15.95
N PRO A 59 -12.96 -8.85 15.75
CA PRO A 59 -13.68 -9.40 14.59
C PRO A 59 -13.09 -8.97 13.24
N ILE A 60 -12.66 -7.72 13.11
CA ILE A 60 -12.07 -7.18 11.88
C ILE A 60 -10.74 -7.86 11.59
N GLY A 61 -9.91 -7.99 12.61
CA GLY A 61 -8.66 -8.72 12.58
C GLY A 61 -8.78 -10.15 12.09
N THR A 62 -9.77 -10.84 12.65
CA THR A 62 -10.09 -12.22 12.29
C THR A 62 -10.57 -12.31 10.84
N GLN A 63 -11.39 -11.38 10.37
CA GLN A 63 -11.83 -11.33 8.97
C GLN A 63 -10.66 -11.08 8.02
N LEU A 64 -9.77 -10.15 8.33
CA LEU A 64 -8.56 -9.86 7.54
C LEU A 64 -7.62 -11.06 7.45
N SER A 65 -7.57 -11.89 8.50
CA SER A 65 -6.76 -13.12 8.48
C SER A 65 -7.33 -14.20 7.54
N LYS A 66 -8.63 -14.12 7.24
CA LYS A 66 -9.36 -15.11 6.42
C LYS A 66 -9.72 -14.59 5.03
N CYS A 67 -9.47 -13.32 4.73
CA CYS A 67 -9.97 -12.64 3.53
C CYS A 67 -9.54 -13.30 2.21
N GLU A 68 -8.38 -13.97 2.19
CA GLU A 68 -7.87 -14.70 1.01
C GLU A 68 -8.81 -15.82 0.57
N LYS A 69 -9.49 -16.48 1.52
CA LYS A 69 -10.39 -17.61 1.27
C LYS A 69 -11.80 -17.19 0.84
N LEU A 70 -12.13 -15.90 0.96
CA LEU A 70 -13.45 -15.41 0.62
C LEU A 70 -13.57 -15.23 -0.91
N PRO A 71 -14.70 -15.54 -1.54
CA PRO A 71 -14.88 -15.25 -2.96
C PRO A 71 -14.80 -13.74 -3.21
N VAL A 72 -14.34 -13.34 -4.40
CA VAL A 72 -14.54 -11.96 -4.86
C VAL A 72 -15.96 -11.87 -5.41
N VAL A 73 -16.73 -10.90 -4.92
CA VAL A 73 -18.13 -10.69 -5.30
C VAL A 73 -18.24 -9.53 -6.29
N ASN A 74 -19.44 -9.31 -6.85
CA ASN A 74 -19.65 -8.17 -7.74
C ASN A 74 -19.54 -6.85 -6.97
N PHE A 75 -18.74 -5.91 -7.47
CA PHE A 75 -18.58 -4.58 -6.89
C PHE A 75 -18.70 -3.49 -7.96
N LYS A 76 -19.08 -2.29 -7.54
CA LYS A 76 -19.16 -1.14 -8.44
C LYS A 76 -17.76 -0.58 -8.73
N SER A 77 -17.48 -0.25 -9.98
CA SER A 77 -16.25 0.44 -10.36
C SER A 77 -16.10 1.76 -9.60
N VAL A 78 -14.88 2.06 -9.13
CA VAL A 78 -14.55 3.34 -8.50
C VAL A 78 -13.66 4.14 -9.45
N GLU A 79 -14.03 5.39 -9.73
CA GLU A 79 -13.22 6.28 -10.55
C GLU A 79 -11.91 6.62 -9.80
N CYS A 80 -10.77 6.25 -10.39
CA CYS A 80 -9.47 6.57 -9.84
C CYS A 80 -8.40 6.74 -10.93
N GLU A 81 -7.42 7.59 -10.63
CA GLU A 81 -6.20 7.72 -11.43
C GLU A 81 -5.16 6.72 -10.93
N ILE A 82 -4.70 5.84 -11.83
CA ILE A 82 -3.64 4.87 -11.54
C ILE A 82 -2.46 5.24 -12.43
N SER A 83 -1.36 5.61 -11.79
CA SER A 83 -0.11 5.92 -12.47
C SER A 83 0.39 4.71 -13.27
N GLU A 84 0.93 4.96 -14.46
CA GLU A 84 1.52 3.91 -15.28
C GLU A 84 2.87 3.47 -14.69
N ILE A 85 2.85 2.36 -13.94
CA ILE A 85 4.03 1.81 -13.27
C ILE A 85 4.47 0.53 -13.98
N LYS A 86 5.78 0.44 -14.27
CA LYS A 86 6.36 -0.76 -14.89
C LYS A 86 6.30 -1.93 -13.91
N ARG A 87 5.42 -2.91 -14.15
CA ARG A 87 5.25 -4.12 -13.32
C ARG A 87 6.56 -4.81 -12.90
N LYS A 88 7.55 -4.86 -13.80
CA LYS A 88 8.86 -5.49 -13.55
C LYS A 88 9.70 -4.89 -12.40
N ILE A 89 9.38 -3.67 -11.94
CA ILE A 89 10.09 -3.04 -10.81
C ILE A 89 9.37 -3.23 -9.47
N LEU A 90 8.18 -3.86 -9.48
CA LEU A 90 7.35 -4.04 -8.30
C LEU A 90 7.66 -5.34 -7.58
N ARG A 91 7.62 -5.29 -6.24
CA ARG A 91 7.57 -6.51 -5.41
C ARG A 91 6.17 -7.11 -5.46
N LYS A 92 6.03 -8.36 -4.99
CA LYS A 92 4.76 -9.11 -5.04
C LYS A 92 3.59 -8.36 -4.40
N ASP A 93 3.80 -7.78 -3.22
CA ASP A 93 2.79 -7.01 -2.48
C ASP A 93 2.39 -5.71 -3.19
N GLN A 94 3.34 -5.02 -3.81
CA GLN A 94 3.07 -3.82 -4.61
C GLN A 94 2.37 -4.16 -5.93
N GLN A 95 2.74 -5.28 -6.54
CA GLN A 95 2.11 -5.79 -7.75
C GLN A 95 0.63 -6.13 -7.47
N TYR A 96 0.37 -6.81 -6.36
CA TYR A 96 -0.99 -7.09 -5.90
C TYR A 96 -1.81 -5.80 -5.70
N LEU A 97 -1.23 -4.78 -5.05
CA LEU A 97 -1.91 -3.49 -4.88
C LEU A 97 -2.26 -2.85 -6.23
N LEU A 98 -1.36 -2.93 -7.21
CA LEU A 98 -1.61 -2.41 -8.55
C LEU A 98 -2.75 -3.18 -9.24
N ASP A 99 -2.74 -4.51 -9.15
CA ASP A 99 -3.74 -5.37 -9.79
C ASP A 99 -5.14 -5.18 -9.20
N ILE A 100 -5.24 -5.13 -7.86
CA ILE A 100 -6.52 -4.89 -7.20
C ILE A 100 -7.05 -3.47 -7.46
N SER A 101 -6.16 -2.49 -7.61
CA SER A 101 -6.55 -1.12 -8.00
C SER A 101 -7.14 -1.08 -9.40
N TYR A 102 -6.56 -1.81 -10.36
CA TYR A 102 -7.12 -1.92 -11.70
C TYR A 102 -8.48 -2.63 -11.71
N ALA A 103 -8.63 -3.70 -10.92
CA ALA A 103 -9.91 -4.40 -10.78
C ALA A 103 -11.00 -3.47 -10.23
N ILE A 104 -10.69 -2.70 -9.19
CA ILE A 104 -11.58 -1.68 -8.62
C ILE A 104 -11.95 -0.62 -9.65
N LYS A 105 -10.97 -0.14 -10.42
CA LYS A 105 -11.21 0.86 -11.47
C LYS A 105 -12.13 0.34 -12.57
N SER A 106 -11.96 -0.92 -12.99
CA SER A 106 -12.77 -1.50 -14.06
C SER A 106 -14.11 -2.06 -13.60
N GLY A 107 -14.30 -2.27 -12.29
CA GLY A 107 -15.49 -2.97 -11.76
C GLY A 107 -15.48 -4.47 -12.05
N SER A 108 -14.32 -5.04 -12.41
CA SER A 108 -14.19 -6.44 -12.80
C SER A 108 -12.99 -7.08 -12.11
N SER A 109 -13.21 -8.18 -11.39
CA SER A 109 -12.11 -8.96 -10.82
C SER A 109 -11.58 -9.97 -11.83
N PRO A 110 -10.27 -10.03 -12.11
CA PRO A 110 -9.69 -11.24 -12.65
C PRO A 110 -9.85 -12.39 -11.64
N GLU A 111 -10.13 -13.62 -12.09
CA GLU A 111 -10.24 -14.80 -11.21
C GLU A 111 -8.99 -15.03 -10.34
N ASP A 112 -7.83 -14.56 -10.81
CA ASP A 112 -6.49 -14.79 -10.23
C ASP A 112 -6.16 -13.93 -8.99
N LEU A 113 -6.99 -12.95 -8.60
CA LEU A 113 -6.76 -12.17 -7.37
C LEU A 113 -6.92 -13.01 -6.08
N SER A 114 -7.51 -14.20 -6.19
CA SER A 114 -7.71 -15.15 -5.09
C SER A 114 -6.50 -16.05 -4.81
N VAL A 115 -5.54 -16.16 -5.75
CA VAL A 115 -4.48 -17.18 -5.75
C VAL A 115 -3.17 -16.68 -5.13
N LEU A 116 -3.01 -15.37 -4.96
CA LEU A 116 -1.81 -14.81 -4.35
C LEU A 116 -1.85 -15.05 -2.83
N GLU A 117 -1.13 -16.07 -2.36
CA GLU A 117 -0.85 -16.25 -0.92
C GLU A 117 -0.21 -14.96 -0.39
N HIS A 118 -0.89 -14.33 0.56
CA HIS A 118 -0.37 -13.11 1.17
C HIS A 118 0.52 -13.46 2.35
N ASP A 119 1.59 -12.70 2.54
CA ASP A 119 2.38 -12.76 3.75
C ASP A 119 1.48 -12.60 5.01
N PRO A 120 1.85 -13.22 6.14
CA PRO A 120 1.09 -13.07 7.39
C PRO A 120 0.86 -11.61 7.75
N LEU A 121 -0.32 -11.32 8.31
CA LEU A 121 -0.64 -9.98 8.84
C LEU A 121 0.42 -9.56 9.86
N SER A 122 1.04 -8.40 9.62
CA SER A 122 1.94 -7.75 10.56
C SER A 122 1.63 -6.26 10.61
N HIS A 123 1.59 -5.69 11.81
CA HIS A 123 1.40 -4.25 12.01
C HIS A 123 2.49 -3.39 11.35
N SER A 124 3.71 -3.92 11.20
CA SER A 124 4.82 -3.21 10.52
C SER A 124 4.74 -3.27 8.99
N ARG A 125 3.82 -4.06 8.43
CA ARG A 125 3.66 -4.25 6.99
C ARG A 125 2.35 -3.65 6.53
N TRP A 126 2.24 -2.32 6.66
CA TRP A 126 1.01 -1.58 6.33
C TRP A 126 0.46 -1.94 4.95
N LEU A 127 1.33 -2.11 3.95
CA LEU A 127 0.94 -2.46 2.59
C LEU A 127 0.22 -3.82 2.53
N THR A 128 0.70 -4.82 3.27
CA THR A 128 0.04 -6.14 3.37
C THR A 128 -1.32 -6.01 4.05
N THR A 129 -1.42 -5.23 5.11
CA THR A 129 -2.69 -4.98 5.81
C THR A 129 -3.69 -4.25 4.91
N THR A 130 -3.24 -3.22 4.18
CA THR A 130 -4.06 -2.50 3.18
C THR A 130 -4.56 -3.43 2.09
N ASN A 131 -3.69 -4.27 1.52
CA ASN A 131 -4.08 -5.25 0.50
C ASN A 131 -5.17 -6.20 1.00
N ARG A 132 -5.06 -6.65 2.26
CA ARG A 132 -6.07 -7.51 2.90
C ARG A 132 -7.39 -6.79 3.17
N VAL A 133 -7.36 -5.50 3.56
CA VAL A 133 -8.61 -4.69 3.70
C VAL A 133 -9.31 -4.56 2.37
N ILE A 134 -8.58 -4.17 1.32
CA ILE A 134 -9.16 -4.00 0.00
C ILE A 134 -9.71 -5.35 -0.48
N ARG A 135 -8.98 -6.45 -0.27
CA ARG A 135 -9.45 -7.79 -0.59
C ARG A 135 -10.73 -8.16 0.17
N LEU A 136 -10.83 -7.81 1.44
CA LEU A 136 -12.02 -8.04 2.25
C LEU A 136 -13.20 -7.22 1.74
N TYR A 137 -12.99 -5.96 1.39
CA TYR A 137 -14.02 -5.09 0.78
C TYR A 137 -14.60 -5.71 -0.51
N LEU A 138 -13.75 -6.28 -1.37
CA LEU A 138 -14.19 -6.95 -2.59
C LEU A 138 -14.89 -8.30 -2.35
N SER A 139 -14.95 -8.77 -1.10
CA SER A 139 -15.59 -10.05 -0.73
C SER A 139 -16.94 -9.88 -0.02
N ILE A 140 -17.34 -8.66 0.31
CA ILE A 140 -18.55 -8.39 1.09
C ILE A 140 -19.63 -7.88 0.13
N GLU A 141 -20.71 -8.65 -0.01
CA GLU A 141 -21.91 -8.19 -0.72
C GLU A 141 -22.66 -7.19 0.17
N ASN A 142 -22.87 -5.97 -0.32
CA ASN A 142 -23.60 -4.90 0.37
C ASN A 142 -23.14 -4.68 1.82
N PRO A 143 -22.06 -3.92 2.08
CA PRO A 143 -21.63 -3.64 3.44
C PRO A 143 -22.76 -2.92 4.19
N THR A 144 -23.48 -3.65 5.03
CA THR A 144 -24.49 -3.10 5.94
C THR A 144 -23.80 -2.37 7.09
N ASP A 145 -24.39 -1.26 7.53
CA ASP A 145 -23.89 -0.44 8.65
C ASP A 145 -23.95 -1.13 10.03
N GLU A 146 -24.44 -2.38 10.09
CA GLU A 146 -24.61 -3.11 11.34
C GLU A 146 -23.39 -3.97 11.67
N HIS A 147 -22.40 -3.40 12.36
CA HIS A 147 -21.48 -4.11 13.25
C HIS A 147 -21.08 -3.23 14.44
#